data_AF-A0A0R0KEZ0-F1
#
_entry.id   AF-A0A0R0KEZ0-F1
#
_cell.length_a   1.000
_cell.length_b   1.000
_cell.length_c   1.000
_cell.angle_alpha   90.00
_cell.angle_beta   90.00
_cell.angle_gamma   90.00
#
_symmetry.space_group_name_H-M   'P 1'
#
loop_
_entity.id
_entity.type
_entity.pdbx_description
1 polymer ?
#
loop_
_entity_poly.entity_id
_entity_poly.type
_entity_poly.pdbx_seq_one_letter_code
_entity_poly.pdbx_strand_id
1 'polypeptide(L)' 'MWGDLVCSFGRGEFKFLNWIAPDLRRLLSKILDPNPKTRISMAKIMESSWFKRGLEKPTITRNEDQELAPLDALLVKKLF' A
#
# COMPACT_ATOMS: atom_id res chain seq x y z
N MET A 1 -12.95 15.92 24.25
CA MET A 1 -12.14 14.74 24.61
C MET A 1 -11.54 13.99 23.41
N TRP A 2 -12.01 14.17 22.17
CA TRP A 2 -11.41 13.51 20.99
C TRP A 2 -10.27 14.29 20.33
N GLY A 3 -9.82 15.41 20.91
CA GLY A 3 -8.75 16.25 20.35
C GLY A 3 -7.38 15.58 20.38
N ASP A 4 -7.11 14.74 21.38
CA ASP A 4 -5.78 14.16 21.61
C ASP A 4 -5.57 12.82 20.88
N LEU A 5 -6.65 12.15 20.45
CA LEU A 5 -6.57 10.84 19.81
C LEU A 5 -6.09 10.91 18.36
N VAL A 6 -6.28 12.04 17.67
CA VAL A 6 -5.83 12.17 16.26
C VAL A 6 -4.32 12.36 16.14
N CYS A 7 -3.63 12.75 17.21
CA CYS A 7 -2.21 13.15 17.15
C CYS A 7 -1.22 11.98 17.37
N SER A 8 -1.70 10.75 17.60
CA SER A 8 -0.83 9.60 17.90
C SER A 8 -0.52 8.68 16.70
N PHE A 9 -0.87 9.07 15.47
CA PHE A 9 -0.27 8.48 14.26
C PHE A 9 1.21 8.91 14.08
N GLY A 10 1.86 9.29 15.18
CA GLY A 10 3.15 9.92 15.26
C GLY A 10 4.27 8.92 14.96
N ARG A 11 5.00 9.22 13.89
CA ARG A 11 6.29 8.64 13.53
C ARG A 11 6.19 7.15 13.19
N GLY A 12 5.79 6.88 11.95
CA GLY A 12 5.94 5.57 11.32
C GLY A 12 7.41 5.20 11.16
N GLU A 13 8.07 4.83 12.26
CA GLU A 13 9.32 4.10 12.19
C GLU A 13 9.01 2.76 11.52
N PHE A 14 9.35 2.62 10.24
CA PHE A 14 9.22 1.37 9.51
C PHE A 14 10.25 0.36 10.04
N LYS A 15 9.92 -0.29 11.17
CA LYS A 15 10.64 -1.47 11.61
C LYS A 15 10.18 -2.63 10.74
N PHE A 16 11.02 -3.05 9.81
CA PHE A 16 10.78 -4.28 9.07
C PHE A 16 10.69 -5.43 10.07
N LEU A 17 9.53 -6.06 10.16
CA LEU A 17 9.33 -7.24 11.00
C LEU A 17 10.33 -8.33 10.57
N ASN A 18 10.86 -9.11 11.51
CA ASN A 18 11.93 -10.09 11.21
C ASN A 18 11.51 -11.16 10.19
N TRP A 19 10.20 -11.40 10.04
CA TRP A 19 9.65 -12.32 9.05
C TRP A 19 9.60 -11.76 7.62
N ILE A 20 9.85 -10.46 7.43
CA ILE A 20 9.83 -9.85 6.09
C ILE A 20 11.05 -10.30 5.29
N ALA A 21 10.80 -10.88 4.13
CA ALA A 21 11.81 -11.32 3.17
C ALA A 21 12.84 -10.20 2.87
N PRO A 22 14.14 -10.51 2.81
CA PRO A 22 15.19 -9.51 2.57
C PRO A 22 15.00 -8.77 1.23
N ASP A 23 14.49 -9.46 0.21
CA ASP A 23 14.14 -8.87 -1.09
C ASP A 23 13.03 -7.81 -0.98
N LEU A 24 12.00 -8.06 -0.15
CA LEU A 24 10.93 -7.09 0.09
C LEU A 24 11.44 -5.84 0.79
N ARG A 25 12.35 -5.98 1.76
CA ARG A 25 12.92 -4.81 2.46
C ARG A 25 13.62 -3.87 1.48
N ARG A 26 14.40 -4.44 0.54
CA ARG A 26 15.05 -3.69 -0.54
C ARG A 26 14.04 -3.02 -1.48
N LEU A 27 12.95 -3.72 -1.80
CA LEU A 27 11.88 -3.17 -2.63
C LEU A 27 11.17 -2.00 -1.92
N LEU A 28 10.76 -2.19 -0.67
CA LEU A 28 10.09 -1.18 0.14
C LEU A 28 10.96 0.07 0.33
N SER A 29 12.26 -0.09 0.54
CA SER A 29 13.18 1.05 0.63
C SER A 29 13.18 1.90 -0.65
N LYS A 30 12.98 1.31 -1.83
CA LYS A 30 12.89 2.05 -3.10
C LYS A 30 11.50 2.63 -3.34
N ILE A 31 10.46 2.03 -2.77
CA ILE A 31 9.08 2.53 -2.83
C ILE A 31 8.93 3.78 -1.94
N LEU A 32 9.48 3.70 -0.72
CA LEU A 32 9.44 4.77 0.28
C LEU A 32 10.54 5.83 0.09
N ASP A 33 11.26 5.79 -1.02
CA ASP A 33 12.33 6.74 -1.30
C ASP A 33 11.77 8.18 -1.38
N PRO A 34 12.28 9.12 -0.55
CA PRO A 34 11.82 10.51 -0.56
C PRO A 34 12.05 11.20 -1.90
N ASN A 35 13.09 10.81 -2.64
CA ASN A 35 13.40 11.41 -3.93
C ASN A 35 12.58 10.74 -5.06
N PRO A 36 11.67 11.47 -5.72
CA PRO A 36 10.82 10.88 -6.77
C PRO A 36 11.61 10.45 -8.01
N LYS A 37 12.82 10.99 -8.25
CA LYS A 37 13.65 10.59 -9.40
C LYS A 37 14.29 9.21 -9.21
N THR A 38 14.53 8.81 -7.97
CA THR A 38 15.13 7.52 -7.60
C THR A 38 14.09 6.51 -7.09
N ARG A 39 12.88 7.00 -6.78
CA ARG A 39 11.71 6.17 -6.46
C ARG A 39 11.45 5.14 -7.55
N ILE A 40 11.20 3.90 -7.13
CA ILE A 40 10.92 2.81 -8.06
C ILE A 40 9.58 3.04 -8.79
N SER A 41 9.62 2.90 -10.12
CA SER A 41 8.43 2.96 -10.96
C SER A 41 7.58 1.70 -10.82
N MET A 42 6.26 1.82 -11.06
CA MET A 42 5.34 0.69 -10.98
C MET A 42 5.77 -0.50 -11.86
N ALA A 43 6.26 -0.24 -13.08
CA ALA A 43 6.78 -1.28 -13.97
C ALA A 43 7.90 -2.11 -13.32
N LYS A 44 8.86 -1.44 -12.66
CA LYS A 44 9.96 -2.12 -11.94
C LYS A 44 9.48 -2.88 -10.70
N ILE A 45 8.43 -2.42 -10.04
CA ILE A 45 7.79 -3.17 -8.93
C ILE A 45 7.22 -4.47 -9.47
N MET A 46 6.48 -4.42 -10.59
CA MET A 46 5.93 -5.60 -11.26
C MET A 46 7.02 -6.57 -11.75
N GLU A 47 8.17 -6.05 -12.16
CA GLU A 47 9.32 -6.87 -12.55
C GLU A 47 10.03 -7.56 -11.37
N SER A 48 9.88 -7.05 -10.15
CA SER A 48 10.61 -7.52 -8.99
C SER A 48 10.25 -8.97 -8.62
N SER A 49 11.27 -9.77 -8.33
CA SER A 49 11.09 -11.19 -8.00
C SER A 49 10.23 -11.40 -6.76
N TRP A 50 10.29 -10.50 -5.79
CA TRP A 50 9.41 -10.57 -4.63
C TRP A 50 7.94 -10.37 -5.02
N PHE A 51 7.63 -9.38 -5.85
CA PHE A 51 6.25 -9.11 -6.27
C PHE A 51 5.68 -10.26 -7.11
N LYS A 52 6.52 -10.90 -7.93
CA LYS A 52 6.12 -12.08 -8.71
C LYS A 52 5.91 -13.34 -7.87
N ARG A 53 6.58 -13.45 -6.71
CA ARG A 53 6.48 -14.61 -5.79
C ARG A 53 5.16 -14.52 -4.99
N GLY A 54 4.08 -15.01 -5.58
CA GLY A 54 2.76 -15.09 -4.92
C GLY A 54 1.62 -14.47 -5.72
N LEU A 55 1.94 -13.75 -6.80
CA LEU A 55 0.98 -13.55 -7.87
C LEU A 55 0.86 -14.88 -8.62
N GLU A 56 0.04 -15.79 -8.10
CA GLU A 56 -0.72 -16.65 -8.97
C GLU A 56 -1.53 -15.69 -9.85
N LYS A 57 -0.96 -15.30 -11.00
CA LYS A 57 -1.56 -14.47 -12.05
C LYS A 57 -3.08 -14.49 -11.92
N PRO A 58 -3.70 -13.54 -11.19
CA PRO A 58 -5.13 -13.41 -11.26
C PRO A 58 -5.32 -13.01 -12.71
N THR A 59 -6.03 -13.82 -13.49
CA THR A 59 -6.55 -13.39 -14.77
C THR A 59 -7.44 -12.20 -14.45
N ILE A 60 -6.86 -11.00 -14.41
CA ILE A 60 -7.63 -9.76 -14.35
C ILE A 60 -8.23 -9.66 -15.75
N THR A 61 -9.36 -10.34 -15.94
CA THR A 61 -10.37 -9.87 -16.87
C THR A 61 -10.54 -8.41 -16.52
N ARG A 62 -10.27 -7.52 -17.48
CA ARG A 62 -10.59 -6.10 -17.35
C ARG A 62 -12.09 -6.01 -17.10
N ASN A 63 -12.50 -5.99 -15.84
CA ASN A 63 -13.81 -5.50 -15.47
C ASN A 63 -13.58 -4.00 -15.27
N GLU A 64 -14.02 -3.24 -16.27
CA GLU A 64 -13.95 -1.78 -16.36
C GLU A 64 -14.97 -1.10 -15.42
N ASP A 65 -15.44 -1.83 -14.40
CA ASP A 65 -16.64 -1.54 -13.61
C ASP A 65 -16.42 -1.82 -12.11
N GLN A 66 -15.24 -1.51 -11.59
CA GLN A 66 -15.16 -1.07 -10.19
C GLN A 66 -15.29 0.45 -10.14
N GLU A 67 -16.51 0.91 -10.45
CA GLU A 67 -17.01 2.18 -9.95
C GLU A 67 -16.73 2.22 -8.45
N LEU A 68 -15.81 3.10 -8.05
CA LEU A 68 -15.42 3.30 -6.66
C LEU A 68 -16.69 3.73 -5.91
N ALA A 69 -17.41 2.76 -5.34
CA ALA A 69 -18.58 3.02 -4.53
C ALA A 69 -18.18 4.08 -3.49
N PRO A 70 -18.88 5.24 -3.44
CA PRO A 70 -18.41 6.37 -2.65
C PRO A 70 -18.37 5.94 -1.19
N LEU A 71 -17.15 5.88 -0.62
CA LEU A 71 -16.90 5.53 0.78
C LEU A 71 -17.78 6.37 1.73
N ASP A 72 -18.18 7.57 1.30
CA ASP A 72 -19.11 8.45 2.01
C ASP A 72 -20.49 7.82 2.26
N ALA A 73 -21.04 7.04 1.33
CA ALA A 73 -22.38 6.46 1.47
C ALA A 73 -22.47 5.42 2.59
N LEU A 74 -21.37 4.71 2.88
CA LEU A 74 -21.32 3.74 3.97
C LEU A 74 -21.18 4.43 5.34
N LEU A 75 -20.51 5.59 5.36
CA LEU A 75 -20.24 6.32 6.60
C LEU A 75 -21.50 7.04 7.10
N VAL A 76 -22.32 7.60 6.19
CA VAL A 76 -23.61 8.23 6.56
C VAL A 76 -24.61 7.24 7.14
N LYS A 77 -24.65 5.99 6.68
CA LYS A 77 -25.55 4.96 7.24
C LYS A 77 -25.14 4.46 8.62
N LYS A 78 -23.90 4.73 9.04
CA LYS A 78 -23.39 4.30 10.34
C LYS A 78 -23.50 5.38 11.42
N LEU A 79 -23.91 6.59 11.02
CA LEU A 79 -24.03 7.75 11.91
C LEU A 79 -25.48 8.06 12.33
N PHE A 80 -26.47 7.41 11.72
CA PHE A 80 -27.88 7.42 12.11
C PHE A 80 -28.31 6.01 12.52
#